data_AF-A0A6I6ESW3-F1
#
_entry.id   AF-A0A6I6ESW3-F1
#
_cell.length_a   1.000
_cell.length_b   1.000
_cell.length_c   1.000
_cell.angle_alpha   90.00
_cell.angle_beta   90.00
_cell.angle_gamma   90.00
#
_symmetry.space_group_name_H-M   'P 1'
#
loop_
_entity.id
_entity.type
_entity.pdbx_description
1 polymer ?
#
loop_
_entity_poly.entity_id
_entity_poly.type
_entity_poly.pdbx_seq_one_letter_code
_entity_poly.pdbx_strand_id
1 'polypeptide(L)'
;MHHKNQDKSYLSFDDEFYAQELFEENELTGYLSKNMIKSDKSVYEYVVYDSGVEEKFAERFEQNDSVKVYAKLPNWFIVDTPLGGYNPDWAVLIDKNGEQKLYFVVETKGNILSEELREREIDKIACGHKHFEALDSGVQFQETDDFERFMESM
;
A
#
# COMPACT_ATOMS: atom_id res chain seq x y z
N MET A 1 -19.02 -31.41 57.48
CA MET A 1 -18.68 -32.82 57.16
C MET A 1 -19.63 -33.24 56.04
N HIS A 2 -19.25 -33.53 54.82
CA HIS A 2 -18.30 -34.55 54.38
C HIS A 2 -17.70 -34.19 53.00
N HIS A 3 -16.43 -34.55 52.82
CA HIS A 3 -15.65 -34.49 51.58
C HIS A 3 -16.02 -35.62 50.60
N LYS A 4 -15.81 -35.36 49.29
CA LYS A 4 -15.15 -36.19 48.23
C LYS A 4 -15.60 -35.64 46.84
N ASN A 5 -14.78 -35.05 45.95
CA ASN A 5 -13.61 -35.54 45.17
C ASN A 5 -13.89 -36.93 44.56
N GLN A 6 -13.85 -37.25 43.26
CA GLN A 6 -13.14 -36.82 42.03
C GLN A 6 -14.04 -37.22 40.83
N ASP A 7 -14.00 -36.59 39.65
CA ASP A 7 -13.04 -36.89 38.59
C ASP A 7 -12.85 -35.67 37.67
N LYS A 8 -11.63 -35.12 37.70
CA LYS A 8 -11.11 -34.24 36.66
C LYS A 8 -10.04 -35.04 35.91
N SER A 9 -10.34 -35.45 34.69
CA SER A 9 -9.30 -35.85 33.74
C SER A 9 -8.74 -34.59 33.09
N TYR A 10 -7.62 -34.09 33.61
CA TYR A 10 -6.80 -33.10 32.92
C TYR A 10 -5.96 -33.83 31.88
N LEU A 11 -6.16 -33.51 30.60
CA LEU A 11 -5.13 -33.62 29.60
C LEU A 11 -4.46 -32.24 29.53
N SER A 12 -3.24 -32.16 30.05
CA SER A 12 -2.39 -30.98 29.94
C SER A 12 -1.66 -31.01 28.61
N PHE A 13 -1.96 -30.07 27.72
CA PHE A 13 -1.02 -29.52 26.74
C PHE A 13 -1.37 -28.05 26.54
N ASP A 14 -0.47 -27.21 27.06
CA ASP A 14 -0.25 -25.77 26.90
C ASP A 14 -1.42 -24.81 26.57
N ASP A 15 -1.61 -23.88 27.51
CA ASP A 15 -2.53 -22.76 27.52
C ASP A 15 -2.25 -21.71 26.41
N GLU A 16 -2.65 -21.98 25.16
CA GLU A 16 -2.80 -20.94 24.13
C GLU A 16 -4.15 -21.06 23.40
N PHE A 17 -5.24 -21.01 24.15
CA PHE A 17 -6.57 -20.71 23.62
C PHE A 17 -7.12 -19.46 24.31
N TYR A 18 -6.50 -18.31 24.04
CA TYR A 18 -7.10 -17.02 24.33
C TYR A 18 -6.95 -16.08 23.13
N ALA A 19 -8.10 -15.51 22.73
CA ALA A 19 -8.27 -14.32 21.90
C ALA A 19 -8.47 -14.47 20.38
N GLN A 20 -9.07 -15.55 19.87
CA GLN A 20 -9.54 -15.56 18.46
C GLN A 20 -11.07 -15.38 18.31
N GLU A 21 -11.89 -15.73 19.30
CA GLU A 21 -13.34 -15.45 19.31
C GLU A 21 -13.72 -14.04 19.79
N LEU A 22 -12.74 -13.28 20.29
CA LEU A 22 -12.88 -11.88 20.73
C LEU A 22 -12.39 -10.86 19.68
N PHE A 23 -11.99 -11.34 18.50
CA PHE A 23 -11.94 -10.47 17.31
C PHE A 23 -13.38 -10.25 16.86
N GLU A 24 -13.94 -9.16 17.36
CA GLU A 24 -15.29 -8.69 17.06
C GLU A 24 -15.56 -8.71 15.55
N GLU A 25 -16.44 -9.62 15.13
CA GLU A 25 -16.96 -9.64 13.76
C GLU A 25 -17.52 -8.26 13.36
N ASN A 26 -18.05 -7.45 14.28
CA ASN A 26 -18.58 -6.13 13.97
C ASN A 26 -17.53 -5.00 13.84
N GLU A 27 -16.46 -4.97 14.64
CA GLU A 27 -15.36 -4.00 14.44
C GLU A 27 -14.53 -4.35 13.21
N LEU A 28 -14.23 -5.63 12.99
CA LEU A 28 -13.52 -6.06 11.78
C LEU A 28 -14.36 -5.74 10.54
N THR A 29 -15.67 -5.99 10.58
CA THR A 29 -16.57 -5.53 9.50
C THR A 29 -16.58 -4.00 9.42
N GLY A 30 -16.51 -3.25 10.51
CA GLY A 30 -16.40 -1.79 10.51
C GLY A 30 -15.13 -1.22 9.87
N TYR A 31 -13.98 -1.86 10.09
CA TYR A 31 -12.69 -1.53 9.45
C TYR A 31 -12.64 -2.00 7.98
N LEU A 32 -13.15 -3.20 7.69
CA LEU A 32 -13.18 -3.78 6.34
C LEU A 32 -14.27 -3.14 5.45
N SER A 33 -15.36 -2.62 6.02
CA SER A 33 -16.53 -2.14 5.26
C SER A 33 -16.44 -0.71 4.76
N LYS A 34 -15.38 0.04 5.09
CA LYS A 34 -15.32 1.46 4.72
C LYS A 34 -14.17 1.89 3.82
N ASN A 35 -13.05 1.17 3.77
CA ASN A 35 -11.92 1.61 2.95
C ASN A 35 -11.25 0.46 2.17
N MET A 36 -12.05 -0.38 1.50
CA MET A 36 -11.51 -1.47 0.66
C MET A 36 -12.24 -1.55 -0.67
N ILE A 37 -11.46 -1.64 -1.74
CA ILE A 37 -11.95 -1.90 -3.09
C ILE A 37 -11.58 -3.33 -3.46
N LYS A 38 -12.56 -4.12 -3.92
CA LYS A 38 -12.29 -5.42 -4.52
C LYS A 38 -11.51 -5.20 -5.82
N SER A 39 -10.49 -6.02 -6.04
CA SER A 39 -9.56 -5.85 -7.14
C SER A 39 -9.29 -7.17 -7.85
N ASP A 40 -9.29 -7.14 -9.17
CA ASP A 40 -8.91 -8.29 -10.02
C ASP A 40 -7.53 -8.08 -10.67
N LYS A 41 -6.98 -6.85 -10.65
CA LYS A 41 -5.66 -6.50 -11.19
C LYS A 41 -4.60 -6.26 -10.12
N SER A 42 -4.96 -6.18 -8.84
CA SER A 42 -4.00 -6.11 -7.75
C SER A 42 -3.41 -7.47 -7.45
N VAL A 43 -2.24 -7.49 -6.81
CA VAL A 43 -1.66 -8.70 -6.21
C VAL A 43 -2.47 -9.24 -5.02
N TYR A 44 -3.47 -8.49 -4.54
CA TYR A 44 -4.39 -8.88 -3.48
C TYR A 44 -5.85 -8.77 -3.96
N GLU A 45 -6.75 -9.60 -3.43
CA GLU A 45 -8.19 -9.58 -3.77
C GLU A 45 -8.89 -8.27 -3.38
N TYR A 46 -8.31 -7.55 -2.41
CA TYR A 46 -8.79 -6.27 -1.96
C TYR A 46 -7.64 -5.30 -1.75
N VAL A 47 -7.87 -4.04 -2.09
CA VAL A 47 -6.95 -2.92 -1.89
C VAL A 47 -7.51 -2.02 -0.81
N VAL A 48 -6.76 -1.88 0.28
CA VAL A 48 -7.09 -0.97 1.38
C VAL A 48 -6.65 0.44 0.97
N TYR A 49 -7.44 1.46 1.27
CA TYR A 49 -7.05 2.87 1.09
C TYR A 49 -7.22 3.66 2.39
N ASP A 50 -6.48 4.74 2.56
CA ASP A 50 -6.57 5.65 3.71
C ASP A 50 -6.94 7.09 3.31
N SER A 51 -6.95 7.36 2.00
CA SER A 51 -7.14 8.67 1.40
C SER A 51 -8.12 8.59 0.22
N GLY A 52 -8.85 9.67 -0.05
CA GLY A 52 -9.73 9.75 -1.22
C GLY A 52 -8.98 9.87 -2.55
N VAL A 53 -7.66 10.13 -2.51
CA VAL A 53 -6.80 10.06 -3.69
C VAL A 53 -6.42 8.60 -3.95
N GLU A 54 -6.03 7.87 -2.90
CA GLU A 54 -5.75 6.43 -2.99
C GLU A 54 -6.95 5.61 -3.48
N GLU A 55 -8.15 5.93 -2.97
CA GLU A 55 -9.42 5.35 -3.44
C GLU A 55 -9.55 5.49 -4.96
N LYS A 56 -9.37 6.72 -5.48
CA LYS A 56 -9.45 7.02 -6.91
C LYS A 56 -8.36 6.30 -7.69
N PHE A 57 -7.12 6.26 -7.19
CA PHE A 57 -6.05 5.51 -7.85
C PHE A 57 -6.42 4.04 -7.99
N ALA A 58 -6.88 3.40 -6.92
CA ALA A 58 -7.32 2.01 -6.96
C ALA A 58 -8.46 1.78 -7.97
N GLU A 59 -9.51 2.62 -7.95
CA GLU A 59 -10.62 2.52 -8.91
C GLU A 59 -10.15 2.68 -10.37
N ARG A 60 -9.25 3.64 -10.62
CA ARG A 60 -8.75 3.92 -11.97
C ARG A 60 -7.78 2.85 -12.47
N PHE A 61 -6.95 2.28 -11.61
CA PHE A 61 -6.12 1.13 -11.97
C PHE A 61 -6.97 -0.06 -12.39
N GLU A 62 -8.04 -0.36 -11.66
CA GLU A 62 -8.98 -1.43 -12.02
C GLU A 62 -9.65 -1.16 -13.38
N GLN A 63 -10.08 0.07 -13.63
CA GLN A 63 -10.84 0.43 -14.84
C GLN A 63 -9.97 0.64 -16.09
N ASN A 64 -8.65 0.76 -15.96
CA ASN A 64 -7.76 1.07 -17.09
C ASN A 64 -7.16 -0.19 -17.74
N ASP A 65 -7.40 -0.41 -19.03
CA ASP A 65 -6.93 -1.59 -19.78
C ASP A 65 -5.42 -1.64 -20.01
N SER A 66 -4.75 -0.47 -19.92
CA SER A 66 -3.30 -0.36 -20.02
C SER A 66 -2.62 -0.88 -18.75
N VAL A 67 -3.32 -0.84 -17.61
CA VAL A 67 -2.80 -1.37 -16.33
C VAL A 67 -2.96 -2.89 -16.33
N LYS A 68 -1.82 -3.59 -16.23
CA LYS A 68 -1.78 -5.07 -16.23
C LYS A 68 -1.80 -5.66 -14.83
N VAL A 69 -1.07 -5.04 -13.92
CA VAL A 69 -1.06 -5.40 -12.50
C VAL A 69 -0.65 -4.19 -11.69
N TYR A 70 -1.15 -4.08 -10.46
CA TYR A 70 -0.66 -3.09 -9.51
C TYR A 70 -0.58 -3.65 -8.08
N ALA A 71 0.08 -2.93 -7.21
CA ALA A 71 0.11 -3.20 -5.79
C ALA A 71 0.12 -1.89 -5.02
N LYS A 72 -0.73 -1.80 -3.99
CA LYS A 72 -0.53 -0.81 -2.94
C LYS A 72 0.62 -1.28 -2.07
N LEU A 73 1.61 -0.42 -1.92
CA LEU A 73 2.80 -0.74 -1.15
C LEU A 73 2.56 -0.37 0.33
N PRO A 74 3.01 -1.21 1.26
CA PRO A 74 2.88 -0.93 2.68
C PRO A 74 3.90 0.12 3.11
N ASN A 75 3.58 0.91 4.14
CA ASN A 75 4.45 2.00 4.64
C ASN A 75 5.86 1.58 5.10
N TRP A 76 6.11 0.28 5.29
CA TRP A 76 7.44 -0.24 5.61
C TRP A 76 8.31 -0.49 4.36
N PHE A 77 7.74 -0.40 3.15
CA PHE A 77 8.47 -0.52 1.90
C PHE A 77 9.21 0.79 1.61
N ILE A 78 10.46 0.85 2.04
CA ILE A 78 11.30 2.03 1.89
C ILE A 78 12.41 1.70 0.91
N VAL A 79 12.58 2.55 -0.11
CA VAL A 79 13.74 2.47 -0.98
C VAL A 79 14.75 3.53 -0.56
N ASP A 80 15.94 3.06 -0.19
CA ASP A 80 17.00 3.91 0.29
C ASP A 80 17.58 4.79 -0.82
N THR A 81 17.62 6.10 -0.59
CA THR A 81 18.36 7.04 -1.43
C THR A 81 19.35 7.85 -0.60
N PRO A 82 20.38 8.45 -1.24
CA PRO A 82 21.36 9.28 -0.53
C PRO A 82 20.78 10.42 0.32
N LEU A 83 19.59 10.94 -0.01
CA LEU A 83 18.94 12.03 0.75
C LEU A 83 17.83 11.54 1.71
N GLY A 84 17.77 10.23 1.96
CA GLY A 84 16.78 9.57 2.80
C GLY A 84 15.91 8.60 2.00
N GLY A 85 15.32 7.62 2.68
CA GLY A 85 14.42 6.68 2.01
C GLY A 85 13.16 7.38 1.49
N TYR A 86 12.67 6.99 0.32
CA TYR A 86 11.32 7.33 -0.13
C TYR A 86 10.45 6.08 -0.08
N ASN A 87 9.16 6.30 0.14
CA ASN A 87 8.14 5.28 0.29
C ASN A 87 7.10 5.50 -0.82
N PRO A 88 7.19 4.79 -1.95
CA PRO A 88 6.16 4.85 -2.98
C PRO A 88 4.87 4.19 -2.49
N ASP A 89 3.73 4.76 -2.83
CA ASP A 89 2.41 4.23 -2.46
C ASP A 89 1.98 3.09 -3.39
N TRP A 90 2.43 3.12 -4.65
CA TRP A 90 2.01 2.16 -5.67
C TRP A 90 3.18 1.64 -6.50
N ALA A 91 3.10 0.36 -6.86
CA ALA A 91 3.83 -0.23 -7.99
C ALA A 91 2.82 -0.63 -9.07
N VAL A 92 3.01 -0.19 -10.31
CA VAL A 92 2.04 -0.37 -11.40
C VAL A 92 2.76 -0.81 -12.67
N LEU A 93 2.36 -1.94 -13.25
CA LEU A 93 2.81 -2.38 -14.56
C LEU A 93 1.84 -1.88 -15.63
N ILE A 94 2.34 -1.05 -16.55
CA ILE A 94 1.56 -0.46 -17.62
C ILE A 94 2.06 -0.99 -18.96
N ASP A 95 1.14 -1.42 -19.80
CA ASP A 95 1.36 -1.79 -21.19
C ASP A 95 0.82 -0.68 -22.08
N LYS A 96 1.73 -0.02 -22.81
CA LYS A 96 1.38 0.99 -23.79
C LYS A 96 1.90 0.54 -25.14
N ASN A 97 0.98 0.21 -26.04
CA ASN A 97 1.29 -0.25 -27.41
C ASN A 97 2.22 -1.48 -27.46
N GLY A 98 2.14 -2.39 -26.48
CA GLY A 98 2.95 -3.61 -26.41
C GLY A 98 4.29 -3.43 -25.69
N GLU A 99 4.60 -2.22 -25.21
CA GLU A 99 5.76 -1.97 -24.35
C GLU A 99 5.30 -1.93 -22.89
N GLN A 100 5.85 -2.82 -22.07
CA GLN A 100 5.54 -2.89 -20.65
C GLN A 100 6.58 -2.16 -19.81
N LYS A 101 6.13 -1.27 -18.93
CA LYS A 101 6.97 -0.53 -17.99
C LYS A 101 6.39 -0.58 -16.58
N LEU A 102 7.27 -0.79 -15.61
CA LEU A 102 6.95 -0.71 -14.19
C LEU A 102 7.14 0.72 -13.71
N TYR A 103 6.13 1.25 -13.03
CA TYR A 103 6.13 2.56 -12.42
C TYR A 103 6.03 2.42 -10.90
N PHE A 104 6.89 3.13 -10.17
CA PHE A 104 6.64 3.47 -8.77
C PHE A 104 5.99 4.84 -8.72
N VAL A 105 4.81 4.91 -8.10
CA VAL A 105 4.04 6.15 -7.96
C VAL A 105 4.07 6.59 -6.50
N VAL A 106 4.44 7.86 -6.29
CA VAL A 106 4.35 8.53 -5.00
C VAL A 106 3.17 9.49 -5.04
N GLU A 107 2.19 9.27 -4.16
CA GLU A 107 1.07 10.16 -3.95
C GLU A 107 1.54 11.39 -3.17
N THR A 108 1.48 12.57 -3.79
CA THR A 108 1.76 13.79 -3.05
C THR A 108 0.57 14.30 -2.28
N LYS A 109 0.80 14.53 -0.98
CA LYS A 109 -0.16 15.21 -0.12
C LYS A 109 -0.09 16.71 -0.42
N GLY A 110 -1.03 17.20 -1.23
CA GLY A 110 -1.06 18.58 -1.69
C GLY A 110 -0.78 19.63 -0.60
N ASN A 111 0.37 20.31 -0.71
CA ASN A 111 0.71 21.64 -0.18
C ASN A 111 0.57 21.98 1.32
N ILE A 112 0.41 21.03 2.25
CA ILE A 112 0.31 21.33 3.71
C ILE A 112 1.68 21.25 4.44
N LEU A 113 2.75 21.74 3.83
CA LEU A 113 4.09 21.71 4.43
C LEU A 113 4.67 23.13 4.60
N SER A 114 5.48 23.34 5.64
CA SER A 114 6.27 24.57 5.79
C SER A 114 7.27 24.70 4.63
N GLU A 115 7.80 25.90 4.38
CA GLU A 115 8.78 26.14 3.30
C GLU A 115 9.99 25.22 3.40
N GLU A 116 10.60 25.10 4.59
CA GLU A 116 11.74 24.20 4.82
C GLU A 116 11.40 22.71 4.60
N LEU A 117 10.19 22.28 5.00
CA LEU A 117 9.75 20.91 4.78
C LEU A 117 9.52 20.63 3.29
N ARG A 118 9.01 21.62 2.54
CA ARG A 118 8.86 21.52 1.08
C ARG A 118 10.20 21.39 0.39
N GLU A 119 11.20 22.20 0.74
CA GLU A 119 12.54 22.11 0.13
C GLU A 119 13.15 20.72 0.32
N ARG A 120 13.10 20.16 1.53
CA ARG A 120 13.63 18.81 1.80
C ARG A 120 12.88 17.72 1.04
N GLU A 121 11.55 17.82 0.95
CA GLU A 121 10.76 16.85 0.18
C GLU A 121 11.03 16.95 -1.32
N ILE A 122 11.18 18.18 -1.86
CA ILE A 122 11.59 18.40 -3.25
C ILE A 122 12.95 17.77 -3.53
N ASP A 123 13.94 17.97 -2.64
CA ASP A 123 15.27 17.39 -2.79
C ASP A 123 15.24 15.86 -2.74
N LYS A 124 14.43 15.26 -1.86
CA LYS A 124 14.23 13.81 -1.81
C LYS A 124 13.57 13.27 -3.09
N ILE A 125 12.54 13.94 -3.60
CA ILE A 125 11.86 13.56 -4.85
C ILE A 125 12.86 13.63 -6.01
N ALA A 126 13.63 14.72 -6.12
CA ALA A 126 14.67 14.88 -7.14
C ALA A 126 15.76 13.79 -7.02
N CYS A 127 16.10 13.40 -5.80
CA CYS A 127 17.02 12.28 -5.56
C CYS A 127 16.42 10.94 -5.99
N GLY A 128 15.14 10.69 -5.74
CA GLY A 128 14.41 9.50 -6.20
C GLY A 128 14.43 9.37 -7.73
N HIS A 129 14.11 10.45 -8.45
CA HIS A 129 14.19 10.45 -9.93
C HIS A 129 15.59 10.08 -10.42
N LYS A 130 16.63 10.73 -9.89
CA LYS A 130 18.02 10.43 -10.27
C LYS A 130 18.45 9.02 -9.87
N HIS A 131 17.95 8.50 -8.75
CA HIS A 131 18.26 7.16 -8.29
C HIS A 131 17.76 6.12 -9.30
N PHE A 132 16.50 6.20 -9.72
CA PHE A 132 15.94 5.26 -10.71
C PHE A 132 16.52 5.43 -12.11
N GLU A 133 16.81 6.67 -12.51
CA GLU A 133 17.53 6.93 -13.77
C GLU A 133 18.91 6.23 -13.78
N ALA A 134 19.65 6.31 -12.66
CA ALA A 134 20.96 5.70 -12.53
C ALA A 134 20.93 4.16 -12.46
N LEU A 135 19.80 3.55 -12.05
CA LEU A 135 19.65 2.10 -12.04
C LEU A 135 19.56 1.50 -13.44
N ASP A 136 19.18 2.29 -14.46
CA ASP A 136 19.01 1.87 -15.86
C ASP A 136 18.21 0.55 -16.02
N SER A 137 17.24 0.35 -15.13
CA SER A 137 16.45 -0.88 -15.05
C SER A 137 15.19 -0.83 -15.93
N GLY A 138 14.92 0.32 -16.55
CA GLY A 138 13.67 0.62 -17.26
C GLY A 138 12.50 0.99 -16.33
N VAL A 139 12.65 0.84 -15.01
CA VAL A 139 11.66 1.25 -14.02
C VAL A 139 11.56 2.78 -13.97
N GLN A 140 10.34 3.30 -13.95
CA GLN A 140 10.06 4.73 -13.89
C GLN A 140 9.56 5.12 -12.51
N PHE A 141 9.88 6.34 -12.10
CA PHE A 141 9.42 6.93 -10.84
C PHE A 141 8.60 8.17 -11.14
N GLN A 142 7.39 8.22 -10.58
CA GLN A 142 6.45 9.30 -10.85
C GLN A 142 5.83 9.81 -9.56
N GLU A 143 5.92 11.11 -9.37
CA GLU A 143 5.26 11.83 -8.30
C GLU A 143 3.99 12.49 -8.85
N THR A 144 2.84 12.25 -8.20
CA THR A 144 1.57 12.86 -8.59
C THR A 144 0.45 12.61 -7.57
N ASP A 145 -0.52 13.52 -7.48
CA ASP A 145 -1.76 13.38 -6.71
C ASP A 145 -2.99 13.06 -7.59
N ASP A 146 -2.79 12.90 -8.90
CA ASP A 146 -3.86 12.76 -9.88
C ASP A 146 -3.54 11.69 -10.93
N PHE A 147 -4.48 10.78 -11.10
CA PHE A 147 -4.32 9.65 -12.02
C PHE A 147 -4.23 10.08 -13.50
N GLU A 148 -4.93 11.13 -13.91
CA GLU A 148 -4.88 11.55 -15.32
C GLU A 148 -3.52 12.16 -15.65
N ARG A 149 -2.99 13.00 -14.75
CA ARG A 149 -1.62 13.52 -14.86
C ARG A 149 -0.57 12.42 -14.87
N PHE A 150 -0.76 11.37 -14.05
CA PHE A 150 0.07 10.18 -14.09
C PHE A 150 0.09 9.58 -15.50
N MET A 151 -1.08 9.29 -16.09
CA MET A 151 -1.16 8.68 -17.42
C MET A 151 -0.64 9.58 -18.55
N GLU A 152 -0.82 10.89 -18.46
CA GLU A 152 -0.31 11.87 -19.44
C GLU A 152 1.22 11.97 -19.44
N SER A 153 1.88 11.65 -18.33
CA SER A 153 3.35 11.71 -18.20
C SER A 153 4.09 10.55 -18.91
N MET A 154 3.34 9.57 -19.44
CA MET A 154 3.86 8.34 -20.06
C MET A 154 3.87 8.38 -21.58
#